data_AF-A0A7X7ILD9-F1
#
_entry.id   AF-A0A7X7ILD9-F1
#
_cell.length_a   1.000
_cell.length_b   1.000
_cell.length_c   1.000
_cell.angle_alpha   90.00
_cell.angle_beta   90.00
_cell.angle_gamma   90.00
#
_symmetry.space_group_name_H-M   'P 1'
#
loop_
_entity.id
_entity.type
_entity.pdbx_description
1 polymer ?
#
loop_
_entity_poly.entity_id
_entity_poly.type
_entity_poly.pdbx_seq_one_letter_code
_entity_poly.pdbx_strand_id
1 'polypeptide(L)'
;MILSTCGLKCDECEFFNKTCDGCHNVKGATFWAVEMMPDKVCPLYDCAVNKRGYHDCGDCAELPCANFLEMKDPALSDEEHHYMLKVRVDLLRAGKN
;
A
#
# COMPACT_ATOMS: atom_id res chain seq x y z
N MET A 1 9.60 4.15 11.85
CA MET A 1 9.07 4.03 10.48
C MET A 1 7.63 3.59 10.58
N ILE A 2 6.72 4.34 9.98
CA ILE A 2 5.30 3.99 9.93
C ILE A 2 5.03 3.51 8.51
N LEU A 3 4.79 2.21 8.33
CA LEU A 3 4.48 1.64 7.04
C LEU A 3 2.98 1.47 6.85
N SER A 4 2.52 1.79 5.67
CA SER A 4 1.22 1.33 5.17
C SER A 4 1.28 -0.17 4.87
N THR A 5 0.10 -0.79 4.74
CA THR A 5 -0.08 -2.20 4.35
C THR A 5 0.67 -2.56 3.06
N CYS A 6 0.90 -1.61 2.15
CA CYS A 6 1.58 -1.85 0.88
C CYS A 6 3.04 -1.36 0.85
N GLY A 7 3.61 -0.99 2.01
CA GLY A 7 5.03 -0.63 2.15
C GLY A 7 5.37 0.85 1.88
N LEU A 8 4.40 1.72 1.61
CA LEU A 8 4.64 3.17 1.61
C LEU A 8 4.96 3.65 3.02
N LYS A 9 5.92 4.56 3.13
CA LYS A 9 6.29 5.20 4.40
C LYS A 9 5.34 6.36 4.70
N CYS A 10 4.40 6.12 5.60
CA CYS A 10 3.43 7.12 6.02
C CYS A 10 4.09 8.32 6.74
N ASP A 11 5.17 8.08 7.49
CA ASP A 11 5.92 9.14 8.18
C ASP A 11 6.72 10.07 7.24
N GLU A 12 6.90 9.68 5.98
CA GLU A 12 7.48 10.52 4.92
C GLU A 12 6.42 11.04 3.92
N CYS A 13 5.14 10.73 4.13
CA CYS A 13 4.04 11.08 3.22
C CYS A 13 3.41 12.43 3.58
N GLU A 14 3.26 13.31 2.61
CA GLU A 14 2.72 14.67 2.84
C GLU A 14 1.24 14.71 3.28
N PHE A 15 0.48 13.65 2.97
CA PHE A 15 -0.96 13.53 3.26
C PHE A 15 -1.24 12.93 4.64
N PHE A 16 -0.28 12.20 5.22
CA PHE A 16 -0.46 11.51 6.48
C PHE A 16 -0.64 12.50 7.64
N ASN A 17 -1.60 12.24 8.54
CA ASN A 17 -2.03 13.14 9.62
C ASN A 17 -2.58 14.51 9.16
N LYS A 18 -2.93 14.66 7.87
CA LYS A 18 -3.64 15.84 7.35
C LYS A 18 -4.95 15.43 6.69
N THR A 19 -4.85 14.68 5.60
CA THR A 19 -6.00 14.19 4.80
C THR A 19 -6.10 12.66 4.86
N CYS A 20 -5.05 11.98 5.31
CA CYS A 20 -4.98 10.53 5.43
C CYS A 20 -4.67 10.11 6.87
N ASP A 21 -5.57 9.34 7.47
CA ASP A 21 -5.42 8.80 8.83
C ASP A 21 -4.66 7.46 8.88
N GLY A 22 -4.18 6.98 7.72
CA GLY A 22 -3.51 5.69 7.58
C GLY A 22 -4.48 4.53 7.26
N CYS A 23 -4.06 3.65 6.36
CA CYS A 23 -4.92 2.62 5.78
C CYS A 23 -5.53 1.65 6.81
N HIS A 24 -4.83 1.31 7.90
CA HIS A 24 -5.39 0.47 8.95
C HIS A 24 -6.50 1.16 9.74
N ASN A 25 -6.37 2.45 10.04
CA ASN A 25 -7.37 3.22 10.79
C ASN A 25 -8.67 3.37 9.99
N VAL A 26 -8.54 3.58 8.68
CA VAL A 26 -9.69 3.74 7.77
C VAL A 26 -10.11 2.43 7.10
N LYS A 27 -9.54 1.28 7.51
CA LYS A 27 -9.83 -0.05 6.94
C LYS A 27 -9.75 -0.10 5.41
N GLY A 28 -8.74 0.56 4.85
CA GLY A 28 -8.47 0.66 3.42
C GLY A 28 -9.28 1.73 2.69
N ALA A 29 -10.25 2.39 3.33
CA ALA A 29 -11.00 3.51 2.76
C ALA A 29 -10.21 4.84 2.86
N THR A 30 -9.02 4.89 2.25
CA THR A 30 -8.20 6.11 2.18
C THR A 30 -8.87 7.18 1.31
N PHE A 31 -8.49 8.46 1.51
CA PHE A 31 -9.12 9.61 0.82
C PHE A 31 -9.21 9.43 -0.71
N TRP A 32 -8.15 8.91 -1.34
CA TRP A 32 -8.17 8.64 -2.79
C TRP A 32 -8.99 7.41 -3.15
N ALA A 33 -9.01 6.37 -2.29
CA ALA A 33 -9.68 5.11 -2.60
C ALA A 33 -11.20 5.30 -2.58
N VAL A 34 -11.72 6.10 -1.63
CA VAL A 34 -13.15 6.40 -1.56
C VAL A 34 -13.66 7.19 -2.77
N GLU A 35 -12.78 7.93 -3.45
CA GLU A 35 -13.11 8.72 -4.63
C GLU A 35 -12.90 7.93 -5.93
N MET A 36 -11.83 7.15 -6.02
CA MET A 36 -11.36 6.57 -7.29
C MET A 36 -11.73 5.09 -7.47
N MET A 37 -12.01 4.35 -6.40
CA MET A 37 -12.27 2.91 -6.47
C MET A 37 -13.77 2.61 -6.39
N PRO A 38 -14.32 1.71 -7.23
CA PRO A 38 -15.74 1.33 -7.19
C PRO A 38 -16.20 0.87 -5.79
N ASP A 39 -15.36 0.08 -5.12
CA ASP A 39 -15.63 -0.47 -3.79
C ASP A 39 -15.25 0.49 -2.65
N LYS A 40 -14.73 1.68 -2.98
CA LYS A 40 -14.27 2.70 -2.03
C LYS A 40 -13.17 2.24 -1.07
N VAL A 41 -12.48 1.15 -1.40
CA VAL A 41 -11.40 0.55 -0.61
C VAL A 41 -10.18 0.34 -1.49
N CYS A 42 -8.99 0.61 -0.94
CA CYS A 42 -7.72 0.36 -1.60
C CYS A 42 -7.57 -1.15 -1.94
N PRO A 43 -7.35 -1.52 -3.22
CA PRO A 43 -7.30 -2.92 -3.63
C PRO A 43 -6.19 -3.74 -2.96
N LEU A 44 -5.04 -3.13 -2.65
CA LEU A 44 -3.96 -3.81 -1.94
C LEU A 44 -4.29 -4.08 -0.47
N TYR A 45 -4.96 -3.13 0.19
CA TYR A 45 -5.43 -3.31 1.56
C TYR A 45 -6.50 -4.39 1.63
N ASP A 46 -7.48 -4.31 0.72
CA ASP A 46 -8.56 -5.27 0.65
C ASP A 46 -8.05 -6.70 0.40
N CYS A 47 -7.09 -6.85 -0.52
CA CYS A 47 -6.46 -8.14 -0.79
C CYS A 47 -5.70 -8.69 0.43
N ALA A 48 -4.77 -7.92 0.98
CA ALA A 48 -3.89 -8.42 2.05
C ALA A 48 -4.66 -8.59 3.38
N VAL A 49 -5.36 -7.55 3.82
CA VAL A 49 -5.94 -7.50 5.17
C VAL A 49 -7.35 -8.08 5.18
N ASN A 50 -8.27 -7.54 4.37
CA ASN A 50 -9.68 -7.93 4.46
C ASN A 50 -9.92 -9.36 3.95
N LYS A 51 -9.29 -9.74 2.82
CA LYS A 51 -9.52 -11.03 2.16
C LYS A 51 -8.59 -12.13 2.64
N ARG A 52 -7.30 -11.83 2.84
CA ARG A 52 -6.28 -12.84 3.22
C ARG A 52 -5.95 -12.86 4.72
N GLY A 53 -6.39 -11.87 5.49
CA GLY A 53 -6.14 -11.80 6.93
C GLY A 53 -4.67 -11.53 7.30
N TYR A 54 -3.88 -11.01 6.36
CA TYR A 54 -2.49 -10.61 6.60
C TYR A 54 -2.42 -9.27 7.33
N HIS A 55 -1.27 -8.99 7.95
CA HIS A 55 -0.99 -7.66 8.47
C HIS A 55 -0.71 -6.69 7.33
N ASP A 56 0.11 -7.12 6.37
CA ASP A 56 0.54 -6.31 5.23
C ASP A 56 0.82 -7.20 4.01
N CYS A 57 1.13 -6.57 2.87
CA CYS A 57 1.48 -7.32 1.66
C CYS A 57 2.76 -8.16 1.81
N GLY A 58 3.61 -7.86 2.80
CA GLY A 58 4.84 -8.58 3.12
C GLY A 58 4.62 -9.99 3.65
N ASP A 59 3.44 -10.30 4.19
CA ASP A 59 3.06 -11.68 4.57
C ASP A 59 2.73 -12.55 3.34
N CYS A 60 2.54 -11.95 2.16
CA CYS A 60 2.23 -12.69 0.95
C CYS A 60 3.48 -13.37 0.39
N ALA A 61 3.45 -14.70 0.22
CA ALA A 61 4.55 -15.44 -0.40
C ALA A 61 4.81 -15.01 -1.85
N GLU A 62 3.78 -14.52 -2.55
CA GLU A 62 3.86 -14.09 -3.95
C GLU A 62 4.36 -12.64 -4.11
N LEU A 63 4.63 -11.88 -3.02
CA LEU A 63 5.08 -10.49 -3.14
C LEU A 63 6.50 -10.41 -3.76
N PRO A 64 6.72 -9.62 -4.83
CA PRO A 64 5.74 -8.77 -5.52
C PRO A 64 4.84 -9.52 -6.51
N CYS A 65 3.52 -9.52 -6.25
CA CYS A 65 2.53 -10.16 -7.12
C CYS A 65 1.98 -9.18 -8.16
N ALA A 66 1.27 -9.68 -9.18
CA ALA A 66 0.72 -8.86 -10.27
C ALA A 66 -0.07 -7.65 -9.78
N ASN A 67 -1.02 -7.84 -8.84
CA ASN A 67 -1.81 -6.73 -8.27
C ASN A 67 -0.93 -5.65 -7.63
N PHE A 68 0.19 -6.01 -7.01
CA PHE A 68 1.11 -5.06 -6.39
C PHE A 68 1.91 -4.29 -7.44
N LEU A 69 2.34 -4.97 -8.50
CA LEU A 69 3.09 -4.40 -9.63
C LEU A 69 2.23 -3.44 -10.45
N GLU A 70 0.96 -3.78 -10.66
CA GLU A 70 0.01 -2.98 -11.44
C GLU A 70 -0.52 -1.76 -10.69
N MET A 71 -0.41 -1.73 -9.35
CA MET A 71 -0.86 -0.62 -8.52
C MET A 71 0.11 0.56 -8.60
N LYS A 72 0.02 1.31 -9.70
CA LYS A 72 0.80 2.51 -9.99
C LYS A 72 -0.01 3.76 -9.66
N ASP A 73 0.62 4.72 -8.99
CA ASP A 73 0.09 6.07 -8.86
C ASP A 73 0.13 6.77 -10.24
N PRO A 74 -1.02 7.25 -10.78
CA PRO A 74 -1.06 7.92 -12.08
C PRO A 74 -0.16 9.16 -12.19
N ALA A 75 0.20 9.78 -11.07
CA ALA A 75 1.08 10.94 -11.04
C ALA A 75 2.57 10.60 -11.21
N LEU A 76 2.96 9.33 -11.05
CA LEU A 76 4.36 8.89 -11.15
C LEU A 76 4.72 8.47 -12.57
N SER A 77 5.99 8.69 -12.94
CA SER A 77 6.58 8.04 -14.11
C SER A 77 6.71 6.53 -13.90
N ASP A 78 6.91 5.79 -15.00
CA ASP A 78 7.17 4.35 -14.91
C ASP A 78 8.49 4.06 -14.17
N GLU A 79 9.52 4.90 -14.34
CA GLU A 79 10.80 4.73 -13.67
C GLU A 79 10.66 4.89 -12.14
N GLU A 80 9.98 5.95 -11.69
CA GLU A 80 9.70 6.18 -10.27
C GLU A 80 8.85 5.05 -9.68
N HIS A 81 7.85 4.57 -10.43
CA HIS A 81 7.03 3.43 -9.99
C HIS A 81 7.86 2.16 -9.79
N HIS A 82 8.69 1.79 -10.77
CA HIS A 82 9.56 0.61 -10.67
C HIS A 82 10.58 0.75 -9.53
N TYR A 83 11.14 1.94 -9.33
CA TYR A 83 12.02 2.21 -8.20
C TYR A 83 11.29 2.00 -6.87
N MET A 84 10.10 2.59 -6.72
CA MET A 84 9.31 2.50 -5.50
C MET A 84 8.81 1.08 -5.22
N LEU A 85 8.51 0.27 -6.25
CA LEU A 85 8.17 -1.14 -6.07
C LEU A 85 9.30 -1.90 -5.36
N LYS A 86 10.56 -1.71 -5.78
CA LYS A 86 11.71 -2.35 -5.14
C LYS A 86 11.85 -1.91 -3.68
N VAL A 87 11.82 -0.60 -3.43
CA VAL A 87 11.94 -0.05 -2.06
C VAL A 87 10.85 -0.62 -1.15
N ARG A 88 9.59 -0.63 -1.62
CA ARG A 88 8.46 -1.12 -0.82
C ARG A 88 8.58 -2.62 -0.52
N VAL A 89 9.03 -3.44 -1.47
CA VAL A 89 9.26 -4.87 -1.26
C VAL A 89 10.36 -5.09 -0.22
N ASP A 90 11.49 -4.40 -0.33
CA ASP A 90 12.61 -4.52 0.60
C ASP A 90 12.16 -4.17 2.04
N LEU A 91 11.40 -3.08 2.19
CA LEU A 91 10.85 -2.65 3.49
C LEU A 91 9.87 -3.68 4.07
N LEU A 92 8.95 -4.20 3.25
CA LEU A 92 7.96 -5.18 3.67
C LEU A 92 8.59 -6.52 4.09
N ARG A 93 9.67 -6.94 3.43
CA ARG A 93 10.39 -8.19 3.74
C ARG A 93 11.33 -8.06 4.92
N ALA A 94 11.96 -6.89 5.12
CA ALA A 94 12.85 -6.66 6.25
C ALA A 94 12.16 -6.76 7.62
N GLY A 95 10.83 -6.55 7.68
CA GLY A 95 10.03 -6.65 8.90
C GLY A 95 9.57 -8.08 9.28
N LYS A 96 9.90 -9.10 8.49
CA LYS A 96 9.47 -10.49 8.71
C LYS A 96 10.66 -11.32 9.23
N ASN A 97 10.88 -11.27 10.55
CA ASN A 97 11.74 -12.23 11.26
C ASN A 97 10.89 -13.34 11.87
#